data_AF-A0AA41XRU8-F1
#
_entry.id   AF-A0AA41XRU8-F1
#
_cell.length_a   1.000
_cell.length_b   1.000
_cell.length_c   1.000
_cell.angle_alpha   90.00
_cell.angle_beta   90.00
_cell.angle_gamma   90.00
#
_symmetry.space_group_name_H-M   'P 1'
#
loop_
_entity.id
_entity.type
_entity.pdbx_description
1 polymer ?
#
loop_
_entity_poly.entity_id
_entity_poly.type
_entity_poly.pdbx_seq_one_letter_code
_entity_poly.pdbx_strand_id
1 'polypeptide(L)'
;MNYRSGSQPSVILMSRRLGAPYDDRIEQDGRVLIYEGHDQPKTRGGPDPKTLDQAERVTSGKPTQNGLFLQAARRYREAGTPAEHVRVYEKMRSGIWTFNGTFRLIDAWREQSKQRMVFKFRLEVDANATPFIDSREPQLEQNRLIPTSVKLAVWSRDRGRCVKCGGMDNLHFDHIIPYSRGGSSLVTDNIQLLCARHNLTKRDKIE
;
A
#
# COMPACT_ATOMS: atom_id res chain seq x y z
N MET A 1 -5.08 5.27 -7.29
CA MET A 1 -4.28 4.37 -8.12
C MET A 1 -3.91 5.02 -9.44
N ASN A 2 -2.76 4.62 -9.98
CA ASN A 2 -2.29 4.90 -11.32
C ASN A 2 -1.61 3.64 -11.86
N TYR A 3 -1.99 3.19 -13.05
CA TYR A 3 -1.47 2.03 -13.76
C TYR A 3 -0.41 2.50 -14.74
N ARG A 4 0.83 2.06 -14.56
CA ARG A 4 1.98 2.29 -15.44
C ARG A 4 1.97 3.63 -16.18
N SER A 5 2.08 4.73 -15.43
CA SER A 5 2.10 6.08 -16.03
C SER A 5 3.41 6.32 -16.79
N GLY A 6 3.46 5.94 -18.07
CA GLY A 6 4.68 5.96 -18.87
C GLY A 6 5.63 4.82 -18.44
N SER A 7 6.89 5.16 -18.14
CA SER A 7 7.88 4.22 -17.56
C SER A 7 7.75 4.07 -16.03
N GLN A 8 6.83 4.80 -15.39
CA GLN A 8 6.67 4.78 -13.94
C GLN A 8 5.93 3.54 -13.46
N PRO A 9 6.27 3.02 -12.27
CA PRO A 9 5.59 1.86 -11.70
C PRO A 9 4.12 2.16 -11.41
N SER A 10 3.30 1.12 -11.35
CA SER A 10 1.92 1.23 -10.86
C SER A 10 1.91 1.61 -9.38
N VAL A 11 1.01 2.50 -9.00
CA VAL A 11 0.93 3.07 -7.65
C VAL A 11 -0.49 3.00 -7.11
N ILE A 12 -0.62 2.63 -5.84
CA ILE A 12 -1.85 2.76 -5.05
C ILE A 12 -1.61 3.70 -3.88
N LEU A 13 -2.58 4.58 -3.66
CA LEU A 13 -2.67 5.46 -2.51
C LEU A 13 -3.88 5.01 -1.68
N MET A 14 -3.62 4.46 -0.50
CA MET A 14 -4.66 3.93 0.40
C MET A 14 -4.82 4.80 1.65
N SER A 15 -5.97 4.65 2.32
CA SER A 15 -6.21 5.29 3.62
C SER A 15 -7.18 4.48 4.46
N ARG A 16 -6.76 4.08 5.66
CA ARG A 16 -7.60 3.40 6.67
C ARG A 16 -8.09 4.32 7.79
N ARG A 17 -7.96 5.63 7.60
CA ARG A 17 -8.38 6.64 8.57
C ARG A 17 -9.91 6.63 8.70
N LEU A 18 -10.42 6.97 9.88
CA LEU A 18 -11.85 7.22 10.05
C LEU A 18 -12.31 8.30 9.06
N GLY A 19 -13.39 8.01 8.31
CA GLY A 19 -13.89 8.89 7.25
C GLY A 19 -13.07 8.87 5.96
N ALA A 20 -12.18 7.88 5.75
CA ALA A 20 -11.52 7.68 4.47
C ALA A 20 -12.56 7.52 3.34
N PRO A 21 -12.27 8.05 2.13
CA PRO A 21 -13.23 8.06 1.04
C PRO A 21 -13.49 6.67 0.43
N TYR A 22 -12.62 5.70 0.70
CA TYR A 22 -12.62 4.36 0.14
C TYR A 22 -12.50 3.33 1.26
N ASP A 23 -13.10 2.17 1.05
CA ASP A 23 -13.12 1.09 2.03
C ASP A 23 -11.97 0.11 1.79
N ASP A 24 -10.75 0.59 2.05
CA ASP A 24 -9.50 -0.16 1.95
C ASP A 24 -9.32 -1.06 3.18
N ARG A 25 -9.05 -2.36 2.96
CA ARG A 25 -8.87 -3.33 4.04
C ARG A 25 -7.50 -3.99 3.97
N ILE A 26 -7.02 -4.41 5.12
CA ILE A 26 -5.83 -5.23 5.25
C ILE A 26 -6.25 -6.54 5.92
N GLU A 27 -5.84 -7.64 5.31
CA GLU A 27 -6.17 -9.00 5.73
C GLU A 27 -4.88 -9.83 5.88
N GLN A 28 -5.01 -11.02 6.46
CA GLN A 28 -3.90 -11.98 6.64
C GLN A 28 -2.65 -11.32 7.24
N ASP A 29 -2.82 -10.61 8.35
CA ASP A 29 -1.73 -9.97 9.11
C ASP A 29 -0.83 -9.07 8.26
N GLY A 30 -1.44 -8.26 7.40
CA GLY A 30 -0.72 -7.30 6.58
C GLY A 30 -0.23 -7.83 5.24
N ARG A 31 -0.44 -9.11 4.94
CA ARG A 31 0.03 -9.74 3.70
C ARG A 31 -0.90 -9.46 2.52
N VAL A 32 -2.16 -9.18 2.80
CA VAL A 32 -3.19 -8.94 1.77
C VAL A 32 -3.77 -7.55 1.95
N LEU A 33 -3.82 -6.81 0.85
CA LEU A 33 -4.53 -5.55 0.72
C LEU A 33 -5.75 -5.78 -0.19
N ILE A 34 -6.94 -5.46 0.31
CA ILE A 34 -8.13 -5.26 -0.51
C ILE A 34 -8.31 -3.76 -0.74
N TYR A 35 -8.01 -3.32 -1.96
CA TYR A 35 -8.08 -1.92 -2.35
C TYR A 35 -9.36 -1.63 -3.14
N GLU A 36 -10.08 -0.58 -2.77
CA GLU A 36 -11.23 -0.13 -3.54
C GLU A 36 -10.79 0.77 -4.70
N GLY A 37 -11.38 0.53 -5.88
CA GLY A 37 -11.12 1.30 -7.08
C GLY A 37 -11.44 2.78 -6.93
N HIS A 38 -11.01 3.56 -7.92
CA HIS A 38 -11.17 4.99 -7.93
C HIS A 38 -12.52 5.44 -8.52
N ASP A 39 -13.00 6.57 -8.03
CA ASP A 39 -14.16 7.24 -8.61
C ASP A 39 -13.83 7.92 -9.94
N GLN A 40 -14.88 8.19 -10.71
CA GLN A 40 -14.76 9.06 -11.88
C GLN A 40 -14.37 10.49 -11.43
N PRO A 41 -13.59 11.23 -12.23
CA PRO A 41 -13.26 12.62 -11.90
C PRO A 41 -14.52 13.47 -11.72
N LYS A 42 -14.53 14.34 -10.70
CA LYS A 42 -15.64 15.27 -10.47
C LYS A 42 -15.71 16.30 -11.60
N THR A 43 -16.86 16.43 -12.24
CA THR A 43 -17.14 17.43 -13.27
C THR A 43 -18.00 18.56 -12.70
N ARG A 44 -17.78 19.80 -13.19
CA ARG A 44 -18.57 20.96 -12.75
C ARG A 44 -20.03 20.77 -13.20
N GLY A 45 -20.97 20.80 -12.25
CA GLY A 45 -22.39 20.57 -12.52
C GLY A 45 -22.76 19.10 -12.75
N GLY A 46 -21.81 18.17 -12.62
CA GLY A 46 -22.06 16.74 -12.70
C GLY A 46 -22.56 16.14 -11.39
N PRO A 47 -23.05 14.88 -11.44
CA PRO A 47 -23.42 14.14 -10.24
C PRO A 47 -22.21 13.93 -9.32
N ASP A 48 -22.48 13.68 -8.03
CA ASP A 48 -21.44 13.29 -7.08
C ASP A 48 -20.79 11.97 -7.53
N PRO A 49 -19.46 11.91 -7.78
CA PRO A 49 -18.80 10.66 -8.15
C PRO A 49 -18.98 9.53 -7.15
N LYS A 50 -19.32 9.84 -5.89
CA LYS A 50 -19.58 8.86 -4.84
C LYS A 50 -20.92 8.15 -4.97
N THR A 51 -21.81 8.58 -5.88
CA THR A 51 -23.10 7.92 -6.15
C THR A 51 -23.12 7.12 -7.45
N LEU A 52 -22.09 7.25 -8.30
CA LEU A 52 -22.05 6.63 -9.62
C LEU A 52 -21.24 5.35 -9.64
N ASP A 53 -21.72 4.27 -10.27
CA ASP A 53 -20.90 3.08 -10.50
C ASP A 53 -19.50 3.39 -11.07
N GLN A 54 -18.51 2.70 -10.54
CA GLN A 54 -17.15 2.78 -11.08
C GLN A 54 -17.13 2.11 -12.47
N ALA A 55 -16.70 2.87 -13.47
CA ALA A 55 -16.69 2.40 -14.85
C ALA A 55 -15.37 1.71 -15.20
N GLU A 56 -15.45 0.62 -15.97
CA GLU A 56 -14.27 -0.04 -16.56
C GLU A 56 -13.67 0.80 -17.71
N ARG A 57 -14.52 1.52 -18.45
CA ARG A 57 -14.15 2.34 -19.60
C ARG A 57 -14.79 3.71 -19.49
N VAL A 58 -14.11 4.73 -20.01
CA VAL A 58 -14.73 6.04 -20.24
C VAL A 58 -15.68 5.96 -21.44
N THR A 59 -16.52 6.99 -21.63
CA THR A 59 -17.50 7.08 -22.73
C THR A 59 -16.88 6.91 -24.12
N SER A 60 -15.63 7.35 -24.31
CA SER A 60 -14.88 7.15 -25.56
C SER A 60 -14.37 5.73 -25.78
N GLY A 61 -14.68 4.79 -24.89
CA GLY A 61 -14.27 3.39 -24.96
C GLY A 61 -12.88 3.09 -24.41
N LYS A 62 -12.06 4.11 -24.10
CA LYS A 62 -10.73 3.89 -23.47
C LYS A 62 -10.88 3.31 -22.05
N PRO A 63 -10.01 2.39 -21.63
CA PRO A 63 -10.07 1.86 -20.27
C PRO A 63 -9.79 2.95 -19.23
N THR A 64 -10.51 2.92 -18.12
CA THR A 64 -10.18 3.73 -16.94
C THR A 64 -8.97 3.11 -16.22
N GLN A 65 -8.46 3.79 -15.19
CA GLN A 65 -7.49 3.17 -14.29
C GLN A 65 -8.02 1.86 -13.69
N ASN A 66 -9.31 1.82 -13.34
CA ASN A 66 -9.96 0.60 -12.85
C ASN A 66 -9.97 -0.49 -13.91
N GLY A 67 -10.30 -0.14 -15.16
CA GLY A 67 -10.25 -1.09 -16.27
C GLY A 67 -8.85 -1.64 -16.54
N LEU A 68 -7.81 -0.81 -16.43
CA LEU A 68 -6.43 -1.25 -16.61
C LEU A 68 -5.98 -2.22 -15.51
N PHE A 69 -6.25 -1.91 -14.24
CA PHE A 69 -5.97 -2.83 -13.13
C PHE A 69 -6.77 -4.14 -13.26
N LEU A 70 -8.06 -4.07 -13.61
CA LEU A 70 -8.89 -5.25 -13.83
C LEU A 70 -8.32 -6.15 -14.93
N GLN A 71 -7.91 -5.56 -16.06
CA GLN A 71 -7.32 -6.32 -17.15
C GLN A 71 -5.98 -6.96 -16.77
N ALA A 72 -5.16 -6.29 -15.95
CA ALA A 72 -3.90 -6.83 -15.47
C ALA A 72 -4.13 -8.03 -14.52
N ALA A 73 -5.07 -7.91 -13.57
CA ALA A 73 -5.46 -8.99 -12.69
C ALA A 73 -6.01 -10.21 -13.46
N ARG A 74 -6.90 -9.97 -14.43
CA ARG A 74 -7.43 -11.03 -15.31
C ARG A 74 -6.33 -11.75 -16.09
N ARG A 75 -5.40 -11.00 -16.70
CA ARG A 75 -4.27 -11.60 -17.43
C ARG A 75 -3.41 -12.49 -16.54
N TYR A 76 -3.13 -12.07 -15.30
CA TYR A 76 -2.45 -12.92 -14.34
C TYR A 76 -3.22 -14.22 -14.05
N ARG A 77 -4.50 -14.09 -13.70
CA ARG A 77 -5.34 -15.22 -13.27
C ARG A 77 -5.68 -16.21 -14.40
N GLU A 78 -5.95 -15.70 -15.59
CA GLU A 78 -6.50 -16.48 -16.71
C GLU A 78 -5.43 -16.88 -17.72
N ALA A 79 -4.43 -16.03 -17.96
CA ALA A 79 -3.38 -16.27 -18.94
C ALA A 79 -2.01 -16.61 -18.32
N GLY A 80 -1.91 -16.62 -16.99
CA GLY A 80 -0.67 -16.97 -16.28
C GLY A 80 0.49 -15.98 -16.50
N THR A 81 0.20 -14.77 -17.00
CA THR A 81 1.24 -13.73 -17.17
C THR A 81 1.76 -13.28 -15.80
N PRO A 82 3.02 -12.81 -15.66
CA PRO A 82 3.49 -12.27 -14.38
C PRO A 82 2.58 -11.16 -13.82
N ALA A 83 2.34 -11.20 -12.51
CA ALA A 83 1.49 -10.24 -11.82
C ALA A 83 2.03 -8.80 -11.95
N GLU A 84 1.11 -7.82 -12.00
CA GLU A 84 1.50 -6.42 -11.96
C GLU A 84 2.05 -6.06 -10.59
N HIS A 85 3.21 -5.41 -10.54
CA HIS A 85 3.81 -4.92 -9.31
C HIS A 85 3.33 -3.49 -9.03
N VAL A 86 2.83 -3.27 -7.82
CA VAL A 86 2.16 -2.04 -7.41
C VAL A 86 2.80 -1.51 -6.14
N ARG A 87 3.29 -0.28 -6.18
CA ARG A 87 3.83 0.42 -5.02
C ARG A 87 2.67 0.99 -4.21
N VAL A 88 2.57 0.60 -2.94
CA VAL A 88 1.47 1.02 -2.06
C VAL A 88 1.96 2.07 -1.07
N TYR A 89 1.21 3.17 -0.99
CA TYR A 89 1.43 4.23 0.00
C TYR A 89 0.20 4.43 0.87
N GLU A 90 0.40 4.52 2.18
CA GLU A 90 -0.66 4.72 3.17
C GLU A 90 -0.65 6.16 3.70
N LYS A 91 -1.83 6.77 3.73
CA LYS A 91 -2.01 8.08 4.35
C LYS A 91 -2.11 7.95 5.86
N MET A 92 -1.09 8.42 6.59
CA MET A 92 -1.13 8.45 8.06
C MET A 92 -1.90 9.66 8.59
N ARG A 93 -1.61 10.85 8.06
CA ARG A 93 -2.28 12.11 8.42
C ARG A 93 -2.25 13.10 7.26
N SER A 94 -2.80 14.30 7.48
CA SER A 94 -2.73 15.35 6.46
C SER A 94 -1.27 15.64 6.09
N GLY A 95 -0.97 15.63 4.79
CA GLY A 95 0.37 15.87 4.26
C GLY A 95 1.39 14.73 4.44
N ILE A 96 1.06 13.61 5.11
CA ILE A 96 2.03 12.53 5.38
C ILE A 96 1.58 11.20 4.77
N TRP A 97 2.43 10.67 3.88
CA TRP A 97 2.29 9.38 3.23
C TRP A 97 3.47 8.49 3.58
N THR A 98 3.21 7.22 3.90
CA THR A 98 4.24 6.21 4.14
C THR A 98 4.23 5.18 3.04
N PHE A 99 5.41 4.82 2.53
CA PHE A 99 5.54 3.68 1.65
C PHE A 99 5.35 2.39 2.45
N ASN A 100 4.38 1.56 2.07
CA ASN A 100 4.05 0.30 2.74
C ASN A 100 4.65 -0.93 2.05
N GLY A 101 5.26 -0.77 0.88
CA GLY A 101 5.91 -1.85 0.14
C GLY A 101 5.41 -2.00 -1.30
N THR A 102 5.97 -2.99 -1.98
CA THR A 102 5.57 -3.40 -3.34
C THR A 102 4.68 -4.64 -3.22
N PHE A 103 3.55 -4.62 -3.91
CA PHE A 103 2.57 -5.69 -3.88
C PHE A 103 2.32 -6.22 -5.29
N ARG A 104 2.00 -7.51 -5.43
CA ARG A 104 1.52 -8.13 -6.65
C ARG A 104 0.00 -7.99 -6.71
N LEU A 105 -0.52 -7.50 -7.82
CA LEU A 105 -1.95 -7.52 -8.11
C LEU A 105 -2.36 -8.92 -8.58
N ILE A 106 -3.12 -9.64 -7.76
CA ILE A 106 -3.42 -11.05 -8.02
C ILE A 106 -4.87 -11.33 -8.39
N ASP A 107 -5.80 -10.44 -8.02
CA ASP A 107 -7.22 -10.61 -8.35
C ASP A 107 -7.97 -9.28 -8.37
N ALA A 108 -9.14 -9.28 -9.03
CA ALA A 108 -10.04 -8.13 -9.10
C ALA A 108 -11.49 -8.56 -9.34
N TRP A 109 -12.42 -7.92 -8.64
CA TRP A 109 -13.87 -8.14 -8.79
C TRP A 109 -14.65 -6.82 -8.66
N ARG A 110 -15.96 -6.89 -8.85
CA ARG A 110 -16.89 -5.80 -8.57
C ARG A 110 -17.77 -6.19 -7.39
N GLU A 111 -18.03 -5.24 -6.51
CA GLU A 111 -18.82 -5.43 -5.30
C GLU A 111 -19.80 -4.26 -5.13
N GLN A 112 -20.98 -4.55 -4.61
CA GLN A 112 -21.94 -3.51 -4.22
C GLN A 112 -21.43 -2.85 -2.92
N SER A 113 -21.10 -1.56 -2.99
CA SER A 113 -20.73 -0.75 -1.83
C SER A 113 -21.73 0.39 -1.68
N LYS A 114 -22.50 0.37 -0.58
CA LYS A 114 -23.65 1.25 -0.39
C LYS A 114 -24.61 1.15 -1.57
N GLN A 115 -24.78 2.22 -2.35
CA GLN A 115 -25.73 2.32 -3.45
C GLN A 115 -25.09 2.22 -4.84
N ARG A 116 -23.83 1.77 -4.95
CA ARG A 116 -23.11 1.68 -6.22
C ARG A 116 -22.19 0.47 -6.31
N MET A 117 -21.89 0.06 -7.53
CA MET A 117 -20.88 -0.93 -7.83
C MET A 117 -19.49 -0.30 -7.85
N VAL A 118 -18.58 -0.85 -7.04
CA VAL A 118 -17.17 -0.46 -6.99
C VAL A 118 -16.28 -1.62 -7.43
N PHE A 119 -15.06 -1.32 -7.88
CA PHE A 119 -14.04 -2.34 -8.08
C PHE A 119 -13.33 -2.63 -6.76
N LYS A 120 -12.97 -3.90 -6.55
CA LYS A 120 -12.05 -4.32 -5.51
C LYS A 120 -10.87 -5.02 -6.16
N PHE A 121 -9.68 -4.73 -5.65
CA PHE A 121 -8.42 -5.28 -6.12
C PHE A 121 -7.74 -5.97 -4.95
N ARG A 122 -7.41 -7.25 -5.12
CA ARG A 122 -6.64 -8.00 -4.12
C ARG A 122 -5.17 -7.97 -4.49
N LEU A 123 -4.39 -7.43 -3.58
CA LEU A 123 -2.95 -7.32 -3.70
C LEU A 123 -2.28 -8.11 -2.60
N GLU A 124 -1.24 -8.86 -2.95
CA GLU A 124 -0.40 -9.58 -1.99
C GLU A 124 0.98 -8.95 -1.92
N VAL A 125 1.59 -8.91 -0.74
CA VAL A 125 2.97 -8.43 -0.60
C VAL A 125 3.89 -9.19 -1.55
N ASP A 126 4.71 -8.45 -2.31
CA ASP A 126 5.81 -9.01 -3.05
C ASP A 126 7.04 -9.08 -2.14
N ALA A 127 7.37 -10.29 -1.70
CA ALA A 127 8.53 -10.52 -0.83
C ALA A 127 9.88 -10.31 -1.55
N ASN A 128 9.91 -10.38 -2.89
CA ASN A 128 11.13 -10.22 -3.70
C ASN A 128 11.32 -8.76 -4.16
N ALA A 129 10.22 -8.04 -4.44
CA ALA A 129 10.24 -6.67 -4.93
C ALA A 129 10.09 -5.59 -3.83
N THR A 130 9.88 -6.01 -2.58
CA THR A 130 10.03 -5.17 -1.38
C THR A 130 11.36 -5.55 -0.74
N PRO A 131 12.32 -4.64 -0.50
CA PRO A 131 13.67 -5.04 -0.08
C PRO A 131 13.68 -5.84 1.25
N PHE A 132 13.85 -7.17 1.12
CA PHE A 132 14.20 -8.28 2.05
C PHE A 132 13.36 -8.49 3.35
N ILE A 133 13.14 -9.71 3.88
CA ILE A 133 14.13 -10.76 4.24
C ILE A 133 13.63 -12.22 4.17
N ASP A 134 14.57 -13.10 3.79
CA ASP A 134 14.79 -14.57 3.93
C ASP A 134 13.65 -15.46 4.48
N SER A 135 13.32 -16.51 3.72
CA SER A 135 12.16 -17.40 3.89
C SER A 135 12.47 -18.71 4.63
N ARG A 136 13.40 -18.69 5.61
CA ARG A 136 13.93 -19.91 6.26
C ARG A 136 13.56 -20.14 7.73
N GLU A 137 12.49 -19.54 8.25
CA GLU A 137 12.02 -19.86 9.62
C GLU A 137 10.50 -20.00 9.73
N PRO A 138 10.00 -20.88 10.62
CA PRO A 138 8.58 -21.18 10.77
C PRO A 138 7.80 -19.96 11.28
N GLN A 139 6.60 -19.80 10.72
CA GLN A 139 5.68 -18.70 10.95
C GLN A 139 5.15 -18.72 12.39
N LEU A 140 5.74 -17.92 13.27
CA LEU A 140 4.98 -17.30 14.35
C LEU A 140 4.21 -16.12 13.75
N GLU A 141 2.90 -16.06 14.02
CA GLU A 141 1.94 -15.07 13.55
C GLU A 141 2.37 -13.63 13.94
N GLN A 142 3.29 -13.04 13.19
CA GLN A 142 3.73 -11.67 13.40
C GLN A 142 3.42 -10.83 12.16
N ASN A 143 2.62 -9.78 12.35
CA ASN A 143 2.20 -8.85 11.32
C ASN A 143 3.42 -8.18 10.66
N ARG A 144 3.58 -8.31 9.34
CA ARG A 144 4.70 -7.70 8.61
C ARG A 144 4.50 -6.19 8.41
N LEU A 145 3.25 -5.72 8.41
CA LEU A 145 2.96 -4.29 8.34
C LEU A 145 3.00 -3.68 9.74
N ILE A 146 3.80 -2.62 9.90
CA ILE A 146 3.80 -1.81 11.11
C ILE A 146 2.40 -1.17 11.26
N PRO A 147 1.65 -1.47 12.34
CA PRO A 147 0.33 -0.89 12.56
C PRO A 147 0.38 0.63 12.57
N THR A 148 -0.71 1.27 12.12
CA THR A 148 -0.79 2.74 12.10
C THR A 148 -0.60 3.35 13.49
N SER A 149 -1.10 2.70 14.54
CA SER A 149 -0.88 3.13 15.93
C SER A 149 0.60 3.17 16.30
N VAL A 150 1.36 2.13 15.94
CA VAL A 150 2.81 2.05 16.15
C VAL A 150 3.53 3.11 15.33
N LYS A 151 3.20 3.26 14.03
CA LYS A 151 3.79 4.32 13.19
C LYS A 151 3.57 5.72 13.77
N LEU A 152 2.37 6.01 14.29
CA LEU A 152 2.05 7.29 14.92
C LEU A 152 2.85 7.49 16.22
N ALA A 153 2.97 6.45 17.05
CA ALA A 153 3.75 6.49 18.28
C ALA A 153 5.23 6.76 18.00
N VAL A 154 5.84 6.02 17.06
CA VAL A 154 7.23 6.22 16.61
C VAL A 154 7.42 7.62 16.01
N TRP A 155 6.49 8.08 15.17
CA TRP A 155 6.56 9.42 14.58
C TRP A 155 6.57 10.52 15.64
N SER A 156 5.72 10.38 16.67
CA SER A 156 5.67 11.31 17.79
C SER A 156 6.98 11.27 18.60
N ARG A 157 7.43 10.06 18.97
CA ARG A 157 8.67 9.82 19.73
C ARG A 157 9.88 10.43 19.03
N ASP A 158 10.06 10.14 17.74
CA ASP A 158 11.21 10.56 16.94
C ASP A 158 11.01 11.98 16.35
N ARG A 159 9.91 12.65 16.70
CA ARG A 159 9.57 14.03 16.29
C ARG A 159 9.58 14.25 14.78
N GLY A 160 9.22 13.22 14.01
CA GLY A 160 9.25 13.23 12.55
C GLY A 160 10.65 13.50 11.98
N ARG A 161 11.70 12.97 12.63
CA ARG A 161 13.10 13.12 12.23
C ARG A 161 13.79 11.77 12.20
N CYS A 162 14.79 11.66 11.34
CA CYS A 162 15.71 10.53 11.32
C CYS A 162 16.45 10.44 12.66
N VAL A 163 16.38 9.31 13.36
CA VAL A 163 17.03 9.15 14.67
C VAL A 163 18.56 9.18 14.59
N LYS A 164 19.14 8.89 13.41
CA LYS A 164 20.60 8.90 13.20
C LYS A 164 21.17 10.28 12.85
N CYS A 165 20.41 11.14 12.16
CA CYS A 165 20.94 12.42 11.66
C CYS A 165 20.03 13.64 11.78
N GLY A 166 18.82 13.50 12.32
CA GLY A 166 17.87 14.60 12.47
C GLY A 166 17.18 15.09 11.19
N GLY A 167 17.46 14.49 10.03
CA GLY A 167 16.84 14.85 8.74
C GLY A 167 15.32 14.64 8.77
N MET A 168 14.58 15.42 7.99
CA MET A 168 13.10 15.43 7.98
C MET A 168 12.49 14.96 6.66
N ASP A 169 13.34 14.64 5.67
CA ASP A 169 12.97 14.28 4.33
C ASP A 169 13.12 12.77 4.08
N ASN A 170 12.25 12.23 3.22
CA ASN A 170 12.26 10.82 2.80
C ASN A 170 12.44 9.85 3.97
N LEU A 171 11.57 9.98 4.97
CA LEU A 171 11.62 9.14 6.17
C LEU A 171 10.91 7.81 5.97
N HIS A 172 11.49 6.77 6.54
CA HIS A 172 11.05 5.39 6.50
C HIS A 172 10.93 4.87 7.93
N PHE A 173 9.89 4.08 8.20
CA PHE A 173 9.80 3.29 9.41
C PHE A 173 10.59 2.01 9.19
N ASP A 174 11.59 1.79 10.04
CA ASP A 174 12.52 0.68 9.96
C ASP A 174 12.51 -0.12 11.26
N HIS A 175 12.71 -1.43 11.17
CA HIS A 175 12.79 -2.30 12.33
C HIS A 175 14.21 -2.32 12.90
N ILE A 176 14.37 -2.07 14.19
CA ILE A 176 15.65 -2.17 14.91
C ILE A 176 16.15 -3.61 14.88
N ILE A 177 15.34 -4.55 15.41
CA ILE A 177 15.49 -5.98 15.17
C ILE A 177 14.69 -6.28 13.90
N PRO A 178 15.31 -6.69 12.79
CA PRO A 178 14.60 -6.97 11.57
C PRO A 178 13.52 -8.04 11.77
N TYR A 179 12.44 -7.93 11.02
CA TYR A 179 11.33 -8.88 11.10
C TYR A 179 11.77 -10.35 10.92
N SER A 180 12.71 -10.65 10.02
CA SER A 180 13.22 -12.02 9.84
C SER A 180 14.00 -12.58 11.02
N ARG A 181 14.43 -11.73 11.95
CA ARG A 181 15.11 -12.14 13.18
C ARG A 181 14.13 -12.12 14.36
N GLY A 182 12.83 -12.24 14.10
CA GLY A 182 11.78 -12.20 15.10
C GLY A 182 11.39 -10.79 15.57
N GLY A 183 11.81 -9.75 14.84
CA GLY A 183 11.48 -8.38 15.17
C GLY A 183 9.99 -8.07 15.06
N SER A 184 9.35 -7.73 16.18
CA SER A 184 7.92 -7.40 16.17
C SER A 184 7.64 -6.06 15.50
N SER A 185 6.64 -6.02 14.63
CA SER A 185 6.08 -4.78 14.09
C SER A 185 5.08 -4.11 15.03
N LEU A 186 4.68 -4.78 16.12
CA LEU A 186 3.67 -4.31 17.06
C LEU A 186 4.26 -3.47 18.21
N VAL A 187 5.58 -3.55 18.40
CA VAL A 187 6.28 -2.89 19.50
C VAL A 187 6.96 -1.62 18.97
N THR A 188 6.53 -0.46 19.47
CA THR A 188 7.10 0.85 19.14
C THR A 188 8.61 0.90 19.33
N ASP A 189 9.13 0.24 20.38
CA ASP A 189 10.56 0.23 20.68
C ASP A 189 11.38 -0.55 19.65
N ASN A 190 10.76 -1.47 18.91
CA ASN A 190 11.44 -2.17 17.83
C ASN A 190 11.38 -1.43 16.49
N ILE A 191 10.75 -0.26 16.43
CA ILE A 191 10.60 0.53 15.20
C ILE A 191 11.26 1.91 15.39
N GLN A 192 11.92 2.41 14.35
CA GLN A 192 12.58 3.71 14.31
C GLN A 192 12.31 4.47 13.00
N LEU A 193 12.44 5.79 13.02
CA LEU A 193 12.44 6.62 11.80
C LEU A 193 13.85 6.85 11.27
N LEU A 194 14.09 6.46 10.01
CA LEU A 194 15.34 6.68 9.29
C LEU A 194 15.09 7.43 7.98
N CYS A 195 15.98 8.33 7.58
CA CYS A 195 15.95 8.87 6.22
C CYS A 195 16.43 7.80 5.22
N ALA A 196 16.05 7.95 3.94
CA ALA A 196 16.38 7.00 2.88
C ALA A 196 17.87 6.58 2.87
N ARG A 197 18.78 7.54 3.07
CA ARG A 197 20.23 7.27 3.15
C ARG A 197 20.57 6.28 4.27
N HIS A 198 20.15 6.54 5.50
CA HIS A 198 20.46 5.66 6.63
C HIS A 198 19.70 4.33 6.57
N ASN A 199 18.47 4.35 6.07
CA ASN A 199 17.69 3.13 5.86
C ASN A 199 18.40 2.17 4.89
N LEU A 200 18.90 2.69 3.77
CA LEU A 200 19.65 1.92 2.78
C LEU A 200 21.01 1.43 3.30
N THR A 201 21.66 2.20 4.19
CA THR A 201 22.92 1.80 4.83
C THR A 201 22.71 0.67 5.85
N LYS A 202 21.67 0.77 6.69
CA LYS A 202 21.39 -0.20 7.75
C LYS A 202 21.02 -1.58 7.18
N ARG A 203 20.13 -1.63 6.18
CA ARG A 203 19.59 -2.90 5.65
C ARG A 203 19.06 -3.78 6.81
N ASP A 204 19.43 -5.05 6.81
CA ASP A 204 19.01 -6.06 7.80
C ASP A 204 19.95 -6.16 9.01
N LYS A 205 20.80 -5.14 9.22
CA LYS A 205 21.68 -5.10 10.39
C LYS A 205 20.89 -4.67 11.63
N ILE A 206 21.24 -5.27 12.76
CA ILE A 206 20.78 -4.84 14.08
C ILE A 206 21.72 -3.72 14.53
N GLU A 207 21.18 -2.56 14.88
CA GLU A 207 21.92 -1.37 15.36
C GLU A 207 21.19 -0.68 16.51
#